data_AF-A0A165J9Q8-F1
#
_entry.id   AF-A0A165J9Q8-F1
#
_cell.length_a   1.000
_cell.length_b   1.000
_cell.length_c   1.000
_cell.angle_alpha   90.00
_cell.angle_beta   90.00
_cell.angle_gamma   90.00
#
_symmetry.space_group_name_H-M   'P 1'
#
loop_
_entity.id
_entity.type
_entity.pdbx_description
1 polymer ?
#
loop_
_entity_poly.entity_id
_entity_poly.type
_entity_poly.pdbx_seq_one_letter_code
_entity_poly.pdbx_strand_id
1 'polypeptide(L)'
;MASSSTGLVDGVDAASPNRVDSSCFVKLPFELVLIVITAATHDCVRSSTCWVASLTLVCRAIHHAVDPILVETLRMTDTNCVAVARHKTRFQRTRHINVIDEDSNAGDNGAHRCTKALLQQRFPSLEAVTCFSNSSFTSRSILHMLQDSVAGNLATITHLHIRYFFSFSRDTFADWVPSSVTHLILEPVIAGLVGLQIFVQALSPYLEEHKGGITRLLIRTPFVSVVVKEEFAGAVTGVAVVRRDTRLWMHNDGTLLLDDPLLDKEAATDEDLGLALWYTGRQLYVP
;
A
#
# COMPACT_ATOMS: atom_id res chain seq x y z
N MET A 1 56.52 24.09 20.38
CA MET A 1 55.77 23.89 21.64
C MET A 1 54.30 24.04 21.29
N ALA A 2 53.61 22.92 21.06
CA ALA A 2 52.57 22.38 21.95
C ALA A 2 51.47 23.43 22.21
N SER A 3 50.23 23.25 21.76
CA SER A 3 49.33 22.19 22.23
C SER A 3 48.18 21.88 21.27
N SER A 4 47.91 20.58 21.16
CA SER A 4 46.76 19.92 20.53
C SER A 4 45.46 20.13 21.30
N SER A 5 44.35 20.32 20.59
CA SER A 5 42.98 20.19 21.12
C SER A 5 42.16 19.33 20.17
N THR A 6 42.33 18.01 20.28
CA THR A 6 41.42 17.01 19.73
C THR A 6 40.20 16.92 20.64
N GLY A 7 39.07 17.43 20.15
CA GLY A 7 37.78 17.32 20.82
C GLY A 7 37.32 15.86 20.87
N LEU A 8 36.97 15.43 22.08
CA LEU A 8 36.30 14.18 22.40
C LEU A 8 35.03 14.03 21.56
N VAL A 9 34.98 12.96 20.77
CA VAL A 9 33.74 12.41 20.24
C VAL A 9 33.17 11.54 21.36
N ASP A 10 32.01 11.92 21.89
CA ASP A 10 31.21 11.09 22.78
C ASP A 10 30.85 9.80 22.06
N GLY A 11 31.51 8.71 22.46
CA GLY A 11 31.10 7.36 22.10
C GLY A 11 29.77 7.08 22.77
N VAL A 12 28.70 7.00 21.99
CA VAL A 12 27.45 6.39 22.43
C VAL A 12 27.76 4.92 22.66
N ASP A 13 27.97 4.54 23.92
CA ASP A 13 28.04 3.16 24.36
C ASP A 13 26.77 2.45 23.90
N ALA A 14 26.90 1.61 22.86
CA ALA A 14 25.90 0.63 22.52
C ALA A 14 25.68 -0.21 23.78
N ALA A 15 24.48 -0.11 24.37
CA ALA A 15 24.08 -0.89 25.52
C ALA A 15 24.53 -2.35 25.30
N SER A 16 25.40 -2.84 26.19
CA SER A 16 25.85 -4.23 26.16
C SER A 16 24.63 -5.14 25.99
N PRO A 17 24.67 -6.13 25.09
CA PRO A 17 23.54 -7.03 24.90
C PRO A 17 23.36 -7.79 26.20
N ASN A 18 22.44 -7.31 27.04
CA ASN A 18 22.02 -8.00 28.24
C ASN A 18 21.59 -9.39 27.80
N ARG A 19 22.42 -10.37 28.14
CA ARG A 19 22.24 -11.76 27.77
C ARG A 19 20.99 -12.22 28.49
N VAL A 20 19.84 -12.13 27.81
CA VAL A 20 18.56 -12.61 28.33
C VAL A 20 18.77 -14.08 28.63
N ASP A 21 18.61 -14.47 29.90
CA ASP A 21 18.77 -15.86 30.30
C ASP A 21 17.71 -16.71 29.56
N SER A 22 18.14 -17.43 28.53
CA SER A 22 17.28 -18.28 27.70
C SER A 22 16.65 -19.44 28.47
N SER A 23 17.02 -19.64 29.74
CA SER A 23 16.57 -20.76 30.59
C SER A 23 15.05 -20.78 30.83
N CYS A 24 14.36 -19.64 30.70
CA CYS A 24 12.91 -19.57 30.91
C CYS A 24 12.10 -20.16 29.74
N PHE A 25 12.57 -20.01 28.49
CA PHE A 25 11.85 -20.48 27.29
C PHE A 25 11.85 -22.01 27.17
N VAL A 26 12.89 -22.67 27.64
CA VAL A 26 13.01 -24.15 27.61
C VAL A 26 11.99 -24.83 28.52
N LYS A 27 11.45 -24.10 29.51
CA LYS A 27 10.46 -24.62 30.46
C LYS A 27 9.01 -24.39 30.02
N LEU A 28 8.79 -23.64 28.95
CA LEU A 28 7.44 -23.37 28.47
C LEU A 28 6.89 -24.57 27.67
N PRO A 29 5.60 -24.93 27.86
CA PRO A 29 4.88 -25.76 26.90
C PRO A 29 5.05 -25.24 25.47
N PHE A 30 5.22 -26.15 24.53
CA PHE A 30 5.53 -25.82 23.14
C PHE A 30 4.45 -24.94 22.49
N GLU A 31 3.19 -25.13 22.87
CA GLU A 31 2.05 -24.35 22.40
C GLU A 31 2.17 -22.88 22.83
N LEU A 32 2.65 -22.61 24.04
CA LEU A 32 2.89 -21.24 24.51
C LEU A 32 4.06 -20.60 23.77
N VAL A 33 5.11 -21.38 23.46
CA VAL A 33 6.22 -20.90 22.62
C VAL A 33 5.72 -20.50 21.24
N LEU A 34 4.85 -21.30 20.62
CA LEU A 34 4.25 -20.97 19.32
C LEU A 34 3.41 -19.69 19.39
N ILE A 35 2.55 -19.54 20.42
CA ILE A 35 1.74 -18.32 20.59
C ILE A 35 2.61 -17.07 20.72
N VAL A 36 3.67 -17.15 21.54
CA VAL A 36 4.61 -16.03 21.73
C VAL A 36 5.33 -15.70 20.44
N ILE A 37 5.81 -16.71 19.70
CA ILE A 37 6.50 -16.50 18.42
C ILE A 37 5.54 -15.90 17.39
N THR A 38 4.31 -16.40 17.29
CA THR A 38 3.29 -15.87 16.37
C THR A 38 2.95 -14.42 16.68
N ALA A 39 2.74 -14.08 17.96
CA ALA A 39 2.47 -12.70 18.38
C ALA A 39 3.66 -11.77 18.08
N ALA A 40 4.87 -12.15 18.49
CA ALA A 40 6.07 -11.38 18.20
C ALA A 40 6.33 -11.25 16.69
N THR A 41 6.02 -12.29 15.92
CA THR A 41 6.09 -12.25 14.46
C THR A 41 5.12 -11.22 13.89
N HIS A 42 3.88 -11.21 14.35
CA HIS A 42 2.88 -10.23 13.89
C HIS A 42 3.29 -8.79 14.20
N ASP A 43 3.89 -8.55 15.36
CA ASP A 43 4.36 -7.23 15.78
C ASP A 43 5.64 -6.80 15.04
N CYS A 44 6.51 -7.75 14.67
CA CYS A 44 7.82 -7.47 14.09
C CYS A 44 7.93 -7.71 12.58
N VAL A 45 6.94 -8.31 11.92
CA VAL A 45 7.03 -8.67 10.48
C VAL A 45 7.33 -7.46 9.60
N ARG A 46 6.85 -6.29 10.00
CA ARG A 46 7.03 -5.03 9.26
C ARG A 46 8.36 -4.34 9.57
N SER A 47 8.75 -4.28 10.85
CA SER A 47 10.01 -3.66 11.26
C SER A 47 11.24 -4.52 10.98
N SER A 48 11.09 -5.84 10.90
CA SER A 48 12.19 -6.77 10.62
C SER A 48 11.73 -8.05 9.91
N THR A 49 11.33 -7.92 8.65
CA THR A 49 10.93 -9.07 7.81
C THR A 49 12.04 -10.12 7.72
N CYS A 50 13.31 -9.72 7.65
CA CYS A 50 14.44 -10.64 7.62
C CYS A 50 14.56 -11.50 8.90
N TRP A 51 14.36 -10.89 10.07
CA TRP A 51 14.35 -11.62 11.34
C TRP A 51 13.18 -12.60 11.39
N VAL A 52 11.97 -12.16 11.03
CA VAL A 52 10.81 -13.04 10.96
C VAL A 52 11.03 -14.19 9.98
N ALA A 53 11.57 -13.90 8.79
CA ALA A 53 11.89 -14.93 7.80
C ALA A 53 12.88 -15.96 8.35
N SER A 54 13.86 -15.56 9.16
CA SER A 54 14.80 -16.48 9.79
C SER A 54 14.13 -17.47 10.75
N LEU A 55 13.01 -17.09 11.40
CA LEU A 55 12.26 -17.98 12.29
C LEU A 55 11.70 -19.20 11.55
N THR A 56 11.41 -19.05 10.26
CA THR A 56 10.92 -20.16 9.42
C THR A 56 11.94 -21.29 9.25
N LEU A 57 13.22 -21.03 9.56
CA LEU A 57 14.30 -22.01 9.48
C LEU A 57 14.48 -22.83 10.77
N VAL A 58 13.83 -22.46 11.87
CA VAL A 58 14.04 -23.10 13.18
C VAL A 58 13.47 -24.51 13.21
N CYS A 59 12.17 -24.67 12.91
CA CYS A 59 11.51 -25.96 12.81
C CYS A 59 10.21 -25.86 11.99
N ARG A 60 9.66 -27.01 11.59
CA ARG A 60 8.42 -27.06 10.78
C ARG A 60 7.22 -26.41 11.46
N ALA A 61 7.07 -26.58 12.76
CA ALA A 61 5.93 -26.01 13.49
C ALA A 61 6.00 -24.47 13.52
N ILE A 62 7.18 -23.89 13.76
CA ILE A 62 7.39 -22.45 13.68
C ILE A 62 7.22 -21.96 12.25
N HIS A 63 7.76 -22.67 11.24
CA HIS A 63 7.52 -22.35 9.84
C HIS A 63 6.02 -22.25 9.52
N HIS A 64 5.22 -23.24 9.92
CA HIS A 64 3.78 -23.24 9.66
C HIS A 64 3.02 -22.12 10.39
N ALA A 65 3.54 -21.65 11.53
CA ALA A 65 2.96 -20.54 12.28
C ALA A 65 3.36 -19.17 11.70
N VAL A 66 4.59 -19.04 11.18
CA VAL A 66 5.19 -17.78 10.72
C VAL A 66 4.94 -17.50 9.23
N ASP A 67 5.05 -18.51 8.38
CA ASP A 67 4.93 -18.34 6.92
C ASP A 67 3.60 -17.68 6.49
N PRO A 68 2.43 -17.99 7.09
CA PRO A 68 1.18 -17.30 6.76
C PRO A 68 1.23 -15.78 7.00
N ILE A 69 1.95 -15.34 8.03
CA ILE A 69 2.12 -13.92 8.37
C ILE A 69 3.05 -13.25 7.37
N LEU A 70 4.14 -13.92 6.98
CA LEU A 70 5.08 -13.43 5.97
C LEU A 70 4.47 -13.27 4.58
N VAL A 71 3.46 -14.08 4.25
CA VAL A 71 2.81 -14.04 2.93
C VAL A 71 1.46 -13.33 2.94
N GLU A 72 1.00 -12.79 4.08
CA GLU A 72 -0.27 -12.07 4.17
C GLU A 72 -0.27 -10.82 3.26
N THR A 73 0.82 -10.06 3.30
CA THR A 73 1.08 -8.93 2.40
C THR A 73 2.24 -9.24 1.47
N LEU A 74 1.99 -9.26 0.17
CA LEU A 74 3.00 -9.49 -0.85
C LEU A 74 3.45 -8.16 -1.45
N ARG A 75 4.71 -7.78 -1.19
CA ARG A 75 5.35 -6.64 -1.84
C ARG A 75 6.08 -7.09 -3.10
N MET A 76 5.61 -6.61 -4.25
CA MET A 76 6.23 -6.84 -5.54
C MET A 76 6.85 -5.55 -6.07
N THR A 77 8.14 -5.61 -6.36
CA THR A 77 8.96 -4.54 -6.91
C THR A 77 9.57 -4.99 -8.23
N ASP A 78 10.11 -4.06 -9.00
CA ASP A 78 10.82 -4.37 -10.26
C ASP A 78 11.96 -5.38 -10.04
N THR A 79 12.66 -5.27 -8.90
CA THR A 79 13.79 -6.13 -8.52
C THR A 79 13.39 -7.56 -8.13
N ASN A 80 12.16 -7.80 -7.67
CA ASN A 80 11.73 -9.11 -7.17
C ASN A 80 10.61 -9.77 -7.98
N CYS A 81 10.01 -9.05 -8.95
CA CYS A 81 8.81 -9.47 -9.65
C CYS A 81 8.94 -10.84 -10.34
N VAL A 82 10.10 -11.14 -10.93
CA VAL A 82 10.39 -12.43 -11.56
C VAL A 82 10.38 -13.58 -10.54
N ALA A 83 10.97 -13.35 -9.36
CA ALA A 83 11.00 -14.36 -8.30
C ALA A 83 9.59 -14.60 -7.77
N VAL A 84 8.84 -13.54 -7.50
CA VAL A 84 7.44 -13.60 -7.04
C VAL A 84 6.56 -14.35 -8.05
N ALA A 85 6.62 -14.00 -9.33
CA ALA A 85 5.81 -14.63 -10.39
C ALA A 85 6.10 -16.13 -10.57
N ARG A 86 7.32 -16.61 -10.23
CA ARG A 86 7.68 -18.03 -10.30
C ARG A 86 7.03 -18.87 -9.20
N HIS A 87 6.69 -18.29 -8.05
CA HIS A 87 6.16 -19.02 -6.88
C HIS A 87 4.62 -19.08 -6.86
N LYS A 88 4.05 -19.88 -7.76
CA LYS A 88 2.59 -19.93 -8.00
C LYS A 88 1.71 -20.33 -6.81
N THR A 89 2.24 -21.09 -5.86
CA THR A 89 1.45 -21.67 -4.75
C THR A 89 1.73 -21.02 -3.40
N ARG A 90 2.91 -20.40 -3.24
CA ARG A 90 3.33 -19.84 -1.94
C ARG A 90 2.38 -18.72 -1.47
N PHE A 91 1.89 -17.93 -2.41
CA PHE A 91 1.14 -16.71 -2.13
C PHE A 91 -0.39 -16.93 -2.16
N GLN A 92 -0.89 -18.17 -2.15
CA GLN A 92 -2.34 -18.43 -2.17
C GLN A 92 -3.11 -17.85 -0.96
N ARG A 93 -2.39 -17.60 0.14
CA ARG A 93 -2.93 -16.99 1.37
C ARG A 93 -2.75 -15.47 1.42
N THR A 94 -2.14 -14.87 0.40
CA THR A 94 -1.96 -13.43 0.34
C THR A 94 -3.31 -12.73 0.28
N ARG A 95 -3.48 -11.77 1.19
CA ARG A 95 -4.68 -10.94 1.31
C ARG A 95 -4.49 -9.55 0.72
N HIS A 96 -3.24 -9.07 0.69
CA HIS A 96 -2.89 -7.76 0.18
C HIS A 96 -1.68 -7.85 -0.75
N ILE A 97 -1.77 -7.28 -1.94
CA ILE A 97 -0.63 -7.15 -2.87
C ILE A 97 -0.27 -5.68 -3.03
N ASN A 98 0.99 -5.34 -2.79
CA ASN A 98 1.58 -4.04 -3.12
C ASN A 98 2.39 -4.19 -4.40
N VAL A 99 1.92 -3.57 -5.47
CA VAL A 99 2.62 -3.49 -6.75
C VAL A 99 3.34 -2.15 -6.80
N ILE A 100 4.67 -2.20 -6.85
CA ILE A 100 5.54 -1.03 -6.84
C ILE A 100 6.39 -1.06 -8.11
N ASP A 101 6.11 -0.13 -9.00
CA ASP A 101 6.76 0.08 -10.29
C ASP A 101 7.49 1.43 -10.23
N GLU A 102 8.77 1.38 -9.85
CA GLU A 102 9.62 2.57 -9.65
C GLU A 102 10.35 2.95 -10.95
N ASP A 103 10.56 1.99 -11.86
CA ASP A 103 11.39 2.20 -13.04
C ASP A 103 10.65 2.97 -14.16
N SER A 104 10.82 4.30 -14.16
CA SER A 104 10.29 5.17 -15.22
C SER A 104 11.03 5.06 -16.55
N ASN A 105 12.20 4.41 -16.58
CA ASN A 105 13.16 4.53 -17.70
C ASN A 105 13.30 3.28 -18.56
N ALA A 106 12.69 2.15 -18.20
CA ALA A 106 12.90 0.92 -18.93
C ALA A 106 11.83 0.72 -20.00
N GLY A 107 12.22 0.74 -21.28
CA GLY A 107 11.50 0.03 -22.34
C GLY A 107 11.40 -1.50 -22.11
N ASP A 108 11.75 -2.00 -20.92
CA ASP A 108 11.61 -3.37 -20.51
C ASP A 108 10.24 -3.61 -19.88
N ASN A 109 9.38 -4.27 -20.64
CA ASN A 109 8.06 -4.73 -20.21
C ASN A 109 8.11 -5.86 -19.14
N GLY A 110 9.24 -6.07 -18.48
CA GLY A 110 9.50 -7.14 -17.53
C GLY A 110 8.61 -7.09 -16.29
N ALA A 111 8.62 -5.96 -15.56
CA ALA A 111 7.81 -5.76 -14.37
C ALA A 111 6.32 -5.90 -14.69
N HIS A 112 5.86 -5.22 -15.73
CA HIS A 112 4.49 -5.33 -16.24
C HIS A 112 4.08 -6.78 -16.56
N ARG A 113 4.94 -7.53 -17.27
CA ARG A 113 4.69 -8.95 -17.58
C ARG A 113 4.61 -9.80 -16.32
N CYS A 114 5.45 -9.53 -15.32
CA CYS A 114 5.43 -10.23 -14.04
C CYS A 114 4.18 -9.90 -13.24
N THR A 115 3.75 -8.63 -13.20
CA THR A 115 2.49 -8.19 -12.59
C THR A 115 1.30 -8.89 -13.23
N LYS A 116 1.26 -8.95 -14.56
CA LYS A 116 0.24 -9.70 -15.29
C LYS A 116 0.24 -11.17 -14.91
N ALA A 117 1.41 -11.80 -14.95
CA ALA A 117 1.56 -13.20 -14.61
C ALA A 117 1.19 -13.49 -13.15
N LEU A 118 1.41 -12.54 -12.24
CA LEU A 118 1.01 -12.63 -10.85
C LEU A 118 -0.52 -12.52 -10.73
N LEU A 119 -1.14 -11.46 -11.23
CA LEU A 119 -2.58 -11.20 -11.12
C LEU A 119 -3.46 -12.23 -11.84
N GLN A 120 -2.89 -12.97 -12.79
CA GLN A 120 -3.52 -14.13 -13.43
C GLN A 120 -3.50 -15.40 -12.56
N GLN A 121 -2.74 -15.42 -11.46
CA GLN A 121 -2.77 -16.50 -10.48
C GLN A 121 -4.05 -16.42 -9.64
N ARG A 122 -4.47 -17.56 -9.11
CA ARG A 122 -5.62 -17.62 -8.20
C ARG A 122 -5.18 -17.22 -6.80
N PHE A 123 -5.72 -16.10 -6.32
CA PHE A 123 -5.61 -15.68 -4.94
C PHE A 123 -6.99 -15.71 -4.29
N PRO A 124 -7.40 -16.87 -3.73
CA PRO A 124 -8.73 -17.01 -3.15
C PRO A 124 -8.95 -16.08 -1.94
N SER A 125 -7.88 -15.60 -1.32
CA SER A 125 -7.92 -14.72 -0.15
C SER A 125 -7.58 -13.27 -0.48
N LEU A 126 -7.34 -12.91 -1.74
CA LEU A 126 -6.95 -11.54 -2.10
C LEU A 126 -8.13 -10.59 -1.90
N GLU A 127 -7.93 -9.62 -1.01
CA GLU A 127 -8.91 -8.62 -0.63
C GLU A 127 -8.48 -7.22 -1.08
N ALA A 128 -7.18 -6.93 -1.03
CA ALA A 128 -6.63 -5.61 -1.26
C ALA A 128 -5.50 -5.58 -2.31
N VAL A 129 -5.47 -4.52 -3.11
CA VAL A 129 -4.35 -4.20 -4.00
C VAL A 129 -3.96 -2.74 -3.84
N THR A 130 -2.68 -2.50 -3.63
CA THR A 130 -2.07 -1.16 -3.70
C THR A 130 -1.20 -1.08 -4.94
N CYS A 131 -1.44 -0.07 -5.77
CA CYS A 131 -0.68 0.21 -6.97
C CYS A 131 0.11 1.50 -6.76
N PHE A 132 1.42 1.41 -6.91
CA PHE A 132 2.33 2.53 -6.94
C PHE A 132 3.09 2.49 -8.27
N SER A 133 2.88 3.50 -9.11
CA SER A 133 3.65 3.67 -10.33
C SER A 133 3.77 5.14 -10.66
N ASN A 134 4.96 5.56 -11.08
CA ASN A 134 5.20 6.89 -11.62
C ASN A 134 4.65 7.04 -13.05
N SER A 135 4.15 5.96 -13.66
CA SER A 135 3.60 5.92 -15.01
C SER A 135 2.09 5.77 -15.00
N SER A 136 1.39 6.75 -15.60
CA SER A 136 -0.07 6.68 -15.78
C SER A 136 -0.50 5.47 -16.62
N PHE A 137 0.36 5.03 -17.55
CA PHE A 137 0.12 3.85 -18.37
C PHE A 137 0.15 2.56 -17.55
N THR A 138 1.12 2.41 -16.64
CA THR A 138 1.22 1.21 -15.80
C THR A 138 0.01 1.12 -14.88
N SER A 139 -0.35 2.19 -14.16
CA SER A 139 -1.52 2.20 -13.28
C SER A 139 -2.79 1.80 -14.04
N ARG A 140 -3.03 2.39 -15.22
CA ARG A 140 -4.17 2.02 -16.08
C ARG A 140 -4.12 0.55 -16.48
N SER A 141 -2.96 0.03 -16.87
CA SER A 141 -2.88 -1.37 -17.27
C SER A 141 -3.05 -2.33 -16.11
N ILE A 142 -2.58 -1.99 -14.91
CA ILE A 142 -2.83 -2.81 -13.71
C ILE A 142 -4.33 -2.88 -13.46
N LEU A 143 -5.03 -1.75 -13.54
CA LEU A 143 -6.48 -1.72 -13.38
C LEU A 143 -7.20 -2.63 -14.38
N HIS A 144 -6.84 -2.57 -15.67
CA HIS A 144 -7.39 -3.50 -16.67
C HIS A 144 -7.06 -4.97 -16.34
N MET A 145 -5.85 -5.27 -15.87
CA MET A 145 -5.50 -6.63 -15.43
C MET A 145 -6.34 -7.11 -14.24
N LEU A 146 -6.62 -6.22 -13.27
CA LEU A 146 -7.49 -6.55 -12.14
C LEU A 146 -8.93 -6.79 -12.61
N GLN A 147 -9.43 -6.02 -13.56
CA GLN A 147 -10.76 -6.23 -14.14
C GLN A 147 -10.87 -7.57 -14.85
N ASP A 148 -9.89 -7.91 -15.70
CA ASP A 148 -9.83 -9.20 -16.40
C ASP A 148 -9.77 -10.36 -15.40
N SER A 149 -9.01 -10.20 -14.31
CA SER A 149 -8.87 -11.22 -13.26
C SER A 149 -10.18 -11.43 -12.49
N VAL A 150 -10.89 -10.35 -12.15
CA VAL A 150 -12.21 -10.40 -11.50
C VAL A 150 -13.26 -11.03 -12.42
N ALA A 151 -13.28 -10.67 -13.71
CA ALA A 151 -14.18 -11.28 -14.70
C ALA A 151 -13.95 -12.80 -14.84
N GLY A 152 -12.72 -13.26 -14.62
CA GLY A 152 -12.37 -14.68 -14.57
C GLY A 152 -12.74 -15.40 -13.26
N ASN A 153 -13.42 -14.74 -12.31
CA ASN A 153 -13.72 -15.22 -10.95
C ASN A 153 -12.47 -15.65 -10.16
N LEU A 154 -11.32 -14.99 -10.38
CA LEU A 154 -10.05 -15.41 -9.77
C LEU A 154 -9.80 -14.78 -8.39
N ALA A 155 -10.42 -13.63 -8.08
CA ALA A 155 -10.34 -12.94 -6.80
C ALA A 155 -11.50 -11.96 -6.60
N THR A 156 -11.86 -11.67 -5.34
CA THR A 156 -12.80 -10.61 -4.96
C THR A 156 -12.05 -9.43 -4.35
N ILE A 157 -11.50 -8.59 -5.20
CA ILE A 157 -10.77 -7.40 -4.76
C ILE A 157 -11.78 -6.37 -4.27
N THR A 158 -11.79 -6.12 -2.96
CA THR A 158 -12.72 -5.20 -2.30
C THR A 158 -12.07 -3.86 -2.02
N HIS A 159 -10.74 -3.84 -1.84
CA HIS A 159 -9.94 -2.68 -1.49
C HIS A 159 -8.93 -2.39 -2.59
N LEU A 160 -8.96 -1.17 -3.12
CA LEU A 160 -8.01 -0.71 -4.13
C LEU A 160 -7.41 0.61 -3.67
N HIS A 161 -6.09 0.73 -3.77
CA HIS A 161 -5.36 1.96 -3.46
C HIS A 161 -4.46 2.30 -4.64
N ILE A 162 -4.69 3.47 -5.24
CA ILE A 162 -3.91 3.95 -6.36
C ILE A 162 -3.10 5.15 -5.90
N ARG A 163 -1.81 4.91 -5.72
CA ARG A 163 -0.81 5.94 -5.44
C ARG A 163 -0.42 6.61 -6.75
N TYR A 164 -0.06 7.89 -6.70
CA TYR A 164 0.34 8.65 -7.89
C TYR A 164 -0.71 8.63 -9.03
N PHE A 165 -1.92 9.04 -8.71
CA PHE A 165 -3.01 9.05 -9.67
C PHE A 165 -2.93 10.28 -10.61
N PHE A 166 -2.47 10.05 -11.86
CA PHE A 166 -2.17 11.11 -12.83
C PHE A 166 -3.29 11.46 -13.82
N SER A 167 -4.39 10.71 -13.91
CA SER A 167 -5.27 10.82 -15.09
C SER A 167 -6.77 10.78 -14.82
N PHE A 168 -7.43 11.87 -15.20
CA PHE A 168 -8.75 11.83 -15.82
C PHE A 168 -8.62 12.34 -17.27
N SER A 169 -7.91 11.59 -18.11
CA SER A 169 -8.07 11.74 -19.56
C SER A 169 -9.52 11.47 -19.97
N ARG A 170 -9.91 11.82 -21.21
CA ARG A 170 -11.30 11.69 -21.72
C ARG A 170 -11.94 10.30 -21.55
N ASP A 171 -11.15 9.24 -21.39
CA ASP A 171 -11.65 7.92 -21.05
C ASP A 171 -12.20 7.92 -19.61
N THR A 172 -13.43 7.48 -19.44
CA THR A 172 -14.12 7.42 -18.16
C THR A 172 -13.35 6.52 -17.19
N PHE A 173 -12.69 7.12 -16.18
CA PHE A 173 -12.01 6.41 -15.08
C PHE A 173 -12.89 5.31 -14.43
N ALA A 174 -14.21 5.51 -14.50
CA ALA A 174 -15.23 4.53 -14.19
C ALA A 174 -15.01 3.15 -14.83
N ASP A 175 -14.57 3.11 -16.09
CA ASP A 175 -14.38 1.87 -16.83
C ASP A 175 -13.15 1.08 -16.40
N TRP A 176 -12.34 1.58 -15.46
CA TRP A 176 -11.08 0.94 -15.05
C TRP A 176 -11.16 0.29 -13.67
N VAL A 177 -12.08 0.71 -12.82
CA VAL A 177 -12.20 0.15 -11.47
C VAL A 177 -12.96 -1.19 -11.55
N PRO A 178 -12.43 -2.30 -11.00
CA PRO A 178 -13.18 -3.54 -10.95
C PRO A 178 -14.48 -3.38 -10.16
N SER A 179 -15.57 -3.97 -10.64
CA SER A 179 -16.90 -3.84 -10.02
C SER A 179 -16.99 -4.42 -8.60
N SER A 180 -16.05 -5.28 -8.21
CA SER A 180 -15.95 -5.83 -6.86
C SER A 180 -15.38 -4.83 -5.84
N VAL A 181 -14.73 -3.75 -6.29
CA VAL A 181 -14.11 -2.77 -5.41
C VAL A 181 -15.19 -1.97 -4.71
N THR A 182 -15.13 -1.95 -3.38
CA THR A 182 -16.04 -1.19 -2.51
C THR A 182 -15.33 -0.06 -1.77
N HIS A 183 -14.02 -0.19 -1.58
CA HIS A 183 -13.18 0.78 -0.88
C HIS A 183 -12.04 1.22 -1.81
N LEU A 184 -12.02 2.49 -2.18
CA LEU A 184 -11.05 3.06 -3.11
C LEU A 184 -10.26 4.18 -2.41
N ILE A 185 -8.93 4.13 -2.48
CA ILE A 185 -8.04 5.23 -2.11
C ILE A 185 -7.40 5.80 -3.37
N LEU A 186 -7.45 7.12 -3.53
CA LEU A 186 -6.77 7.85 -4.60
C LEU A 186 -5.80 8.87 -4.02
N GLU A 187 -4.57 8.90 -4.54
CA GLU A 187 -3.57 9.94 -4.27
C GLU A 187 -3.29 10.73 -5.55
N PRO A 188 -4.13 11.73 -5.90
CA PRO A 188 -3.96 12.46 -7.14
C PRO A 188 -2.73 13.36 -7.11
N VAL A 189 -2.06 13.43 -8.26
CA VAL A 189 -0.93 14.34 -8.48
C VAL A 189 -1.45 15.65 -9.05
N ILE A 190 -1.49 16.69 -8.21
CA ILE A 190 -2.11 17.98 -8.56
C ILE A 190 -1.10 19.11 -8.31
N ALA A 191 -0.53 19.61 -9.39
CA ALA A 191 0.47 20.68 -9.36
C ALA A 191 -0.15 22.09 -9.41
N GLY A 192 -1.42 22.24 -9.82
CA GLY A 192 -2.03 23.55 -10.03
C GLY A 192 -3.56 23.53 -10.17
N LEU A 193 -4.16 24.72 -10.22
CA LEU A 193 -5.63 24.90 -10.26
C LEU A 193 -6.30 24.23 -11.48
N VAL A 194 -5.62 24.17 -12.62
CA VAL A 194 -6.14 23.47 -13.81
C VAL A 194 -6.29 21.97 -13.54
N GLY A 195 -5.29 21.33 -12.93
CA GLY A 195 -5.34 19.92 -12.56
C GLY A 195 -6.42 19.64 -11.51
N LEU A 196 -6.56 20.53 -10.53
CA LEU A 196 -7.66 20.49 -9.56
C LEU A 196 -9.03 20.51 -10.26
N GLN A 197 -9.25 21.45 -11.18
CA GLN A 197 -10.53 21.58 -11.88
C GLN A 197 -10.85 20.31 -12.69
N ILE A 198 -9.86 19.77 -13.41
CA ILE A 198 -10.01 18.51 -14.16
C ILE A 198 -10.39 17.37 -13.21
N PHE A 199 -9.69 17.23 -12.08
CA PHE A 199 -9.98 16.20 -11.08
C PHE A 199 -11.40 16.31 -10.54
N VAL A 200 -11.80 17.50 -10.11
CA VAL A 200 -13.12 17.76 -9.51
C VAL A 200 -14.25 17.54 -10.53
N GLN A 201 -14.04 17.96 -11.79
CA GLN A 201 -15.01 17.74 -12.87
C GLN A 201 -15.22 16.26 -13.17
N ALA A 202 -14.16 15.45 -13.10
CA ALA A 202 -14.26 14.02 -13.37
C ALA A 202 -14.80 13.21 -12.17
N LEU A 203 -14.64 13.72 -10.95
CA LEU A 203 -15.13 13.05 -9.74
C LEU A 203 -16.65 12.90 -9.72
N SER A 204 -17.40 13.92 -10.17
CA SER A 204 -18.87 13.89 -10.11
C SER A 204 -19.50 12.83 -11.03
N PRO A 205 -19.13 12.73 -12.32
CA PRO A 205 -19.58 11.63 -13.18
C PRO A 205 -19.24 10.26 -12.63
N TYR A 206 -18.02 10.08 -12.10
CA TYR A 206 -17.59 8.82 -11.52
C TYR A 206 -18.50 8.37 -10.36
N LEU A 207 -18.83 9.30 -9.45
CA LEU A 207 -19.70 9.01 -8.30
C LEU A 207 -21.13 8.67 -8.70
N GLU A 208 -21.66 9.26 -9.78
CA GLU A 208 -22.98 8.91 -10.31
C GLU A 208 -23.00 7.52 -10.92
N GLU A 209 -22.01 7.21 -11.75
CA GLU A 209 -21.91 5.92 -12.42
C GLU A 209 -21.71 4.77 -11.42
N HIS A 210 -21.02 5.03 -10.31
CA HIS A 210 -20.70 4.05 -9.28
C HIS A 210 -21.60 4.13 -8.04
N LYS A 211 -22.83 4.65 -8.17
CA LYS A 211 -23.74 4.92 -7.05
C LYS A 211 -23.99 3.72 -6.10
N GLY A 212 -23.85 2.48 -6.59
CA GLY A 212 -24.07 1.26 -5.80
C GLY A 212 -22.84 0.38 -5.51
N GLY A 213 -21.69 0.64 -6.16
CA GLY A 213 -20.50 -0.22 -6.02
C GLY A 213 -19.54 0.25 -4.94
N ILE A 214 -19.26 1.56 -4.91
CA ILE A 214 -18.32 2.14 -3.96
C ILE A 214 -19.04 2.49 -2.67
N THR A 215 -18.53 1.98 -1.55
CA THR A 215 -18.97 2.32 -0.19
C THR A 215 -18.13 3.47 0.38
N ARG A 216 -16.83 3.50 0.05
CA ARG A 216 -15.89 4.51 0.54
C ARG A 216 -14.88 4.90 -0.53
N LEU A 217 -14.80 6.19 -0.82
CA LEU A 217 -13.76 6.81 -1.62
C LEU A 217 -12.95 7.75 -0.73
N LEU A 218 -11.74 7.32 -0.39
CA LEU A 218 -10.77 8.12 0.36
C LEU A 218 -9.83 8.84 -0.60
N ILE A 219 -9.78 10.16 -0.50
CA ILE A 219 -8.84 10.98 -1.24
C ILE A 219 -7.72 11.40 -0.29
N ARG A 220 -6.51 10.94 -0.58
CA ARG A 220 -5.28 11.34 0.11
C ARG A 220 -4.56 12.40 -0.70
N THR A 221 -3.82 13.27 -0.04
CA THR A 221 -3.24 14.46 -0.72
C THR A 221 -1.72 14.61 -0.56
N PRO A 222 -0.91 13.53 -0.52
CA PRO A 222 0.54 13.67 -0.40
C PRO A 222 1.13 14.40 -1.62
N PHE A 223 0.57 14.20 -2.82
CA PHE A 223 1.05 14.79 -4.09
C PHE A 223 0.30 16.04 -4.54
N VAL A 224 -0.44 16.67 -3.63
CA VAL A 224 -1.11 17.95 -3.91
C VAL A 224 -0.21 19.07 -3.39
N SER A 225 0.18 19.98 -4.30
CA SER A 225 0.99 21.14 -3.95
C SER A 225 0.37 21.93 -2.80
N VAL A 226 1.18 22.37 -1.85
CA VAL A 226 0.74 23.14 -0.67
C VAL A 226 -0.13 24.33 -1.08
N VAL A 227 0.24 24.98 -2.19
CA VAL A 227 -0.43 26.19 -2.71
C VAL A 227 -1.87 25.93 -3.16
N VAL A 228 -2.23 24.70 -3.53
CA VAL A 228 -3.57 24.37 -4.07
C VAL A 228 -4.33 23.40 -3.17
N LYS A 229 -3.75 23.01 -2.03
CA LYS A 229 -4.28 21.95 -1.17
C LYS A 229 -5.56 22.38 -0.47
N GLU A 230 -5.64 23.65 -0.04
CA GLU A 230 -6.84 24.22 0.58
C GLU A 230 -7.98 24.33 -0.43
N GLU A 231 -7.71 24.84 -1.63
CA GLU A 231 -8.69 24.93 -2.71
C GLU A 231 -9.15 23.54 -3.14
N PHE A 232 -8.24 22.56 -3.20
CA PHE A 232 -8.56 21.19 -3.52
C PHE A 232 -9.51 20.58 -2.49
N ALA A 233 -9.16 20.70 -1.20
CA ALA A 233 -9.98 20.24 -0.09
C ALA A 233 -11.37 20.91 -0.10
N GLY A 234 -11.42 22.22 -0.35
CA GLY A 234 -12.67 22.98 -0.48
C GLY A 234 -13.53 22.51 -1.64
N ALA A 235 -12.95 22.30 -2.82
CA ALA A 235 -13.66 21.86 -4.01
C ALA A 235 -14.24 20.44 -3.87
N VAL A 236 -13.45 19.49 -3.36
CA VAL A 236 -13.92 18.11 -3.12
C VAL A 236 -15.00 18.08 -2.02
N THR A 237 -14.85 18.89 -0.97
CA THR A 237 -15.90 19.06 0.07
C THR A 237 -17.18 19.63 -0.55
N GLY A 238 -17.06 20.62 -1.43
CA GLY A 238 -18.20 21.19 -2.17
C GLY A 238 -18.95 20.13 -2.98
N VAL A 239 -18.23 19.24 -3.68
CA VAL A 239 -18.84 18.09 -4.39
C VAL A 239 -19.61 17.20 -3.42
N ALA A 240 -19.01 16.82 -2.28
CA ALA A 240 -19.66 15.96 -1.29
C ALA A 240 -20.95 16.59 -0.74
N VAL A 241 -20.91 17.88 -0.40
CA VAL A 241 -22.05 18.61 0.18
C VAL A 241 -23.18 18.79 -0.83
N VAL A 242 -22.89 19.25 -2.05
CA VAL A 242 -23.90 19.47 -3.10
C VAL A 242 -24.63 18.17 -3.43
N ARG A 243 -23.90 17.05 -3.43
CA ARG A 243 -24.45 15.73 -3.76
C ARG A 243 -25.05 14.99 -2.55
N ARG A 244 -24.81 15.49 -1.33
CA ARG A 244 -25.10 14.77 -0.08
C ARG A 244 -24.46 13.37 -0.07
N ASP A 245 -23.25 13.27 -0.62
CA ASP A 245 -22.57 11.98 -0.82
C ASP A 245 -21.73 11.62 0.41
N THR A 246 -22.22 10.65 1.18
CA THR A 246 -21.56 10.16 2.41
C THR A 246 -20.34 9.28 2.13
N ARG A 247 -20.08 8.92 0.87
CA ARG A 247 -19.00 7.99 0.51
C ARG A 247 -17.66 8.69 0.36
N LEU A 248 -17.63 10.02 0.26
CA LEU A 248 -16.41 10.81 0.10
C LEU A 248 -15.72 11.07 1.45
N TRP A 249 -14.47 10.66 1.53
CA TRP A 249 -13.58 10.86 2.66
C TRP A 249 -12.30 11.54 2.18
N MET A 250 -11.66 12.28 3.08
CA MET A 250 -10.40 12.95 2.79
C MET A 250 -9.42 12.77 3.93
N HIS A 251 -8.18 12.46 3.58
CA HIS A 251 -7.05 12.50 4.49
C HIS A 251 -6.13 13.64 4.08
N ASN A 252 -5.91 14.57 5.01
CA ASN A 252 -5.01 15.68 4.81
C ASN A 252 -3.61 15.27 5.29
N ASP A 253 -2.90 14.54 4.43
CA ASP A 253 -1.50 14.18 4.67
C ASP A 253 -0.60 15.43 4.62
N GLY A 254 0.67 15.32 5.02
CA GLY A 254 1.67 16.33 4.64
C GLY A 254 1.79 16.43 3.12
N THR A 255 2.35 17.53 2.58
CA THR A 255 2.71 17.56 1.16
C THR A 255 4.10 16.95 1.00
N LEU A 256 4.22 15.97 0.11
CA LEU A 256 5.48 15.37 -0.29
C LEU A 256 5.92 15.93 -1.65
N LEU A 257 7.22 16.15 -1.79
CA LEU A 257 7.82 16.43 -3.09
C LEU A 257 8.07 15.10 -3.82
N LEU A 258 8.02 15.10 -5.17
CA LEU A 258 8.19 13.87 -5.96
C LEU A 258 9.56 13.18 -5.77
N ASP A 259 10.59 13.93 -5.38
CA ASP A 259 11.94 13.41 -5.11
C ASP A 259 12.24 13.31 -3.60
N ASP A 260 11.20 13.34 -2.76
CA ASP A 260 11.37 13.39 -1.32
C ASP A 260 11.69 11.98 -0.76
N PRO A 261 12.82 11.77 -0.05
CA PRO A 261 13.07 10.53 0.69
C PRO A 261 11.98 10.20 1.73
N LEU A 262 11.09 11.14 2.03
CA LEU A 262 9.88 10.88 2.81
C LEU A 262 8.87 9.96 2.10
N LEU A 263 8.97 9.78 0.78
CA LEU A 263 8.09 8.87 0.03
C LEU A 263 8.21 7.42 0.45
N ASP A 264 9.46 6.98 0.67
CA ASP A 264 9.73 5.63 1.20
C ASP A 264 9.18 5.47 2.61
N LYS A 265 9.23 6.54 3.42
CA LYS A 265 8.67 6.52 4.78
C LYS A 265 7.15 6.49 4.79
N GLU A 266 6.49 7.25 3.93
CA GLU A 266 5.03 7.20 3.81
C GLU A 266 4.60 5.85 3.24
N ALA A 267 5.30 5.33 2.24
CA ALA A 267 5.07 3.98 1.72
C ALA A 267 5.16 2.93 2.84
N ALA A 268 6.20 2.99 3.66
CA ALA A 268 6.34 2.10 4.81
C ALA A 268 5.20 2.28 5.83
N THR A 269 4.79 3.52 6.09
CA THR A 269 3.68 3.82 7.01
C THR A 269 2.34 3.28 6.49
N ASP A 270 2.10 3.35 5.18
CA ASP A 270 0.91 2.79 4.55
C ASP A 270 0.89 1.26 4.64
N GLU A 271 2.05 0.62 4.44
CA GLU A 271 2.22 -0.82 4.64
C GLU A 271 2.00 -1.23 6.10
N ASP A 272 2.44 -0.37 7.04
CA ASP A 272 2.18 -0.52 8.47
C ASP A 272 0.71 -0.37 8.85
N LEU A 273 -0.05 0.44 8.13
CA LEU A 273 -1.50 0.52 8.35
C LEU A 273 -2.22 -0.67 7.72
N GLY A 274 -1.71 -1.20 6.60
CA GLY A 274 -2.36 -2.28 5.85
C GLY A 274 -3.82 -1.93 5.55
N LEU A 275 -4.75 -2.84 5.82
CA LEU A 275 -6.19 -2.58 5.62
C LEU A 275 -6.74 -1.43 6.47
N ALA A 276 -6.11 -1.08 7.60
CA ALA A 276 -6.57 0.04 8.43
C ALA A 276 -6.46 1.39 7.70
N LEU A 277 -5.57 1.49 6.70
CA LEU A 277 -5.36 2.71 5.91
C LEU A 277 -6.67 3.20 5.26
N TRP A 278 -7.48 2.28 4.74
CA TRP A 278 -8.75 2.60 4.07
C TRP A 278 -9.79 3.24 5.00
N TYR A 279 -9.62 3.10 6.32
CA TYR A 279 -10.53 3.66 7.32
C TYR A 279 -10.03 4.97 7.95
N THR A 280 -8.90 5.49 7.48
CA THR A 280 -8.37 6.79 7.92
C THR A 280 -9.10 7.97 7.27
N GLY A 281 -8.79 9.18 7.74
CA GLY A 281 -9.34 10.42 7.21
C GLY A 281 -10.70 10.80 7.80
N ARG A 282 -11.26 11.91 7.32
CA ARG A 282 -12.55 12.43 7.75
C ARG A 282 -13.59 12.33 6.64
N GLN A 283 -14.84 12.07 7.02
CA GLN A 283 -15.96 12.11 6.10
C GLN A 283 -16.24 13.56 5.70
N LEU A 284 -16.48 13.81 4.42
CA LEU A 284 -16.69 15.16 3.91
C LEU A 284 -18.14 15.64 4.03
N TYR A 285 -19.09 14.72 4.09
CA TYR A 285 -20.50 14.99 4.31
C TYR A 285 -21.08 14.02 5.34
N VAL A 286 -21.66 14.57 6.40
CA VAL A 286 -22.38 13.84 7.46
C VAL A 286 -23.84 14.31 7.41
N PRO A 287 -24.83 13.40 7.31
CA PRO A 287 -26.26 13.75 7.21
C PRO A 287 -26.81 14.55 8.39
#